data_AF-A0A522DQP8-F1
#
_entry.id   AF-A0A522DQP8-F1
#
_cell.length_a   1.000
_cell.length_b   1.000
_cell.length_c   1.000
_cell.angle_alpha   90.00
_cell.angle_beta   90.00
_cell.angle_gamma   90.00
#
_symmetry.space_group_name_H-M   'P 1'
#
loop_
_entity.id
_entity.type
_entity.pdbx_description
1 polymer ?
#
loop_
_entity_poly.entity_id
_entity_poly.type
_entity_poly.pdbx_seq_one_letter_code
_entity_poly.pdbx_strand_id
1 'polypeptide(L)'
;MLIIAQHTNITDPETFWAKAKTVVGSAPAGTSVHSVFPSQDGKTGTCVWEAGSVDELQQFLDGATEGIATNFCYEVNEAAAIGLPDRKKEAILN
;
A
#
# COMPACT_ATOMS: atom_id res chain seq x y z
N MET A 1 -8.12 8.80 0.57
CA MET A 1 -8.95 7.64 0.95
C MET A 1 -8.04 6.53 1.45
N LEU A 2 -8.53 5.63 2.30
CA LEU A 2 -7.76 4.44 2.67
C LEU A 2 -7.90 3.35 1.60
N ILE A 3 -6.76 2.74 1.23
CA ILE A 3 -6.67 1.75 0.16
C ILE A 3 -5.87 0.56 0.68
N ILE A 4 -6.40 -0.64 0.47
CA ILE A 4 -5.64 -1.87 0.69
C ILE A 4 -4.90 -2.19 -0.59
N ALA A 5 -3.60 -2.45 -0.48
CA ALA A 5 -2.82 -3.10 -1.52
C ALA A 5 -2.45 -4.50 -1.05
N GLN A 6 -2.95 -5.51 -1.77
CA GLN A 6 -2.56 -6.90 -1.59
C GLN A 6 -1.48 -7.25 -2.60
N HIS A 7 -0.38 -7.80 -2.10
CA HIS A 7 0.72 -8.34 -2.89
C HIS A 7 0.66 -9.86 -2.83
N THR A 8 0.58 -10.51 -3.98
CA THR A 8 0.51 -11.97 -4.11
C THR A 8 1.52 -12.47 -5.13
N ASN A 9 1.79 -13.78 -5.12
CA ASN A 9 2.76 -14.42 -6.01
C ASN A 9 4.16 -13.76 -5.98
N ILE A 10 4.61 -13.31 -4.79
CA ILE A 10 5.95 -12.73 -4.67
C ILE A 10 6.99 -13.83 -4.91
N THR A 11 7.69 -13.74 -6.04
CA THR A 11 8.61 -14.79 -6.51
C THR A 11 9.98 -14.74 -5.84
N ASP A 12 10.39 -13.55 -5.40
CA ASP A 12 11.63 -13.29 -4.65
C ASP A 12 11.32 -12.38 -3.45
N PRO A 13 10.97 -12.97 -2.28
CA PRO A 13 10.63 -12.21 -1.09
C PRO A 13 11.74 -11.28 -0.59
N GLU A 14 13.00 -11.71 -0.60
CA GLU A 14 14.11 -10.86 -0.11
C GLU A 14 14.24 -9.61 -0.96
N THR A 15 14.28 -9.77 -2.30
CA THR A 15 14.36 -8.64 -3.22
C THR A 15 13.13 -7.74 -3.13
N PHE A 16 11.93 -8.30 -3.04
CA PHE A 16 10.69 -7.54 -2.93
C PHE A 16 10.67 -6.65 -1.69
N TRP A 17 10.93 -7.22 -0.51
CA TRP A 17 10.87 -6.49 0.75
C TRP A 17 12.04 -5.52 0.95
N ALA A 18 13.21 -5.80 0.36
CA ALA A 18 14.30 -4.84 0.28
C ALA A 18 13.90 -3.60 -0.54
N LYS A 19 13.26 -3.80 -1.70
CA LYS A 19 12.76 -2.72 -2.57
C LYS A 19 11.61 -1.93 -1.95
N ALA A 20 10.72 -2.60 -1.20
CA ALA A 20 9.54 -1.97 -0.61
C ALA A 20 9.87 -0.70 0.21
N LYS A 21 10.99 -0.69 0.95
CA LYS A 21 11.45 0.48 1.71
C LYS A 21 11.70 1.71 0.84
N THR A 22 12.28 1.51 -0.34
CA THR A 22 12.54 2.58 -1.30
C THR A 22 11.25 3.02 -1.99
N VAL A 23 10.40 2.07 -2.39
CA VAL A 23 9.11 2.33 -3.06
C VAL A 23 8.20 3.17 -2.18
N VAL A 24 8.12 2.86 -0.88
CA VAL A 24 7.36 3.65 0.09
C VAL A 24 7.87 5.09 0.18
N GLY A 25 9.19 5.31 0.14
CA GLY A 25 9.79 6.63 0.16
C GLY A 25 9.62 7.42 -1.15
N SER A 26 9.39 6.73 -2.27
CA SER A 26 9.16 7.33 -3.58
C SER A 26 7.70 7.38 -4.00
N ALA A 27 6.77 7.22 -3.05
CA ALA A 27 5.35 7.26 -3.33
C ALA A 27 4.94 8.62 -3.93
N PRO A 28 3.93 8.67 -4.82
CA PRO A 28 3.42 9.91 -5.38
C PRO A 28 3.01 10.92 -4.29
N ALA A 29 3.05 12.21 -4.62
CA ALA A 29 2.62 13.25 -3.68
C ALA A 29 1.19 13.01 -3.19
N GLY A 30 0.95 13.18 -1.90
CA GLY A 30 -0.34 12.87 -1.27
C GLY A 30 -0.61 11.38 -1.06
N THR A 31 0.38 10.52 -1.29
CA THR A 31 0.31 9.08 -0.99
C THR A 31 1.21 8.74 0.21
N SER A 32 0.68 7.99 1.17
CA SER A 32 1.43 7.53 2.34
C SER A 32 1.06 6.10 2.72
N VAL A 33 2.01 5.36 3.29
CA VAL A 33 1.74 4.02 3.84
C VAL A 33 1.53 4.12 5.34
N HIS A 34 0.43 3.52 5.83
CA HIS A 34 0.10 3.45 7.25
C HIS A 34 0.62 2.18 7.90
N SER A 35 0.57 1.06 7.18
CA SER A 35 1.00 -0.24 7.71
C SER A 35 1.38 -1.19 6.60
N VAL A 36 2.31 -2.09 6.90
CA VAL A 36 2.82 -3.14 6.00
C VAL A 36 2.83 -4.45 6.76
N PHE A 37 2.14 -5.46 6.25
CA PHE A 37 1.99 -6.78 6.86
C PHE A 37 2.48 -7.88 5.90
N PRO A 38 3.78 -8.21 5.91
CA PRO A 38 4.30 -9.38 5.19
C PRO A 38 3.75 -10.67 5.79
N SER A 39 3.50 -11.70 4.97
CA SER A 39 3.32 -13.06 5.47
C SER A 39 4.61 -13.61 6.06
N GLN A 40 4.52 -14.65 6.88
CA GLN A 40 5.68 -15.25 7.54
C GLN A 40 6.74 -15.78 6.55
N ASP A 41 6.31 -16.24 5.37
CA ASP A 41 7.18 -16.68 4.28
C ASP A 41 7.53 -15.55 3.28
N GLY A 42 6.98 -14.35 3.49
CA GLY A 42 7.18 -13.17 2.66
C GLY A 42 6.59 -13.26 1.25
N LYS A 43 5.85 -14.32 0.91
CA LYS A 43 5.30 -14.54 -0.44
C LYS A 43 3.99 -13.79 -0.72
N THR A 44 3.40 -13.25 0.33
CA THR A 44 2.25 -12.36 0.26
C THR A 44 2.44 -11.19 1.21
N GLY A 45 1.69 -10.13 0.99
CA GLY A 45 1.70 -8.98 1.88
C GLY A 45 0.45 -8.15 1.75
N THR A 46 0.06 -7.49 2.83
CA THR A 46 -1.03 -6.52 2.80
C THR A 46 -0.53 -5.18 3.32
N CYS A 47 -0.77 -4.13 2.56
CA CYS A 47 -0.40 -2.76 2.94
C CYS A 47 -1.65 -1.91 3.07
N VAL A 48 -1.68 -1.04 4.07
CA VAL A 48 -2.70 0.01 4.22
C VAL A 48 -2.07 1.30 3.72
N TRP A 49 -2.64 1.87 2.67
CA TRP A 49 -2.23 3.12 2.07
C TRP A 49 -3.29 4.20 2.27
N GLU A 50 -2.85 5.45 2.29
CA GLU A 50 -3.71 6.61 2.08
C GLU A 50 -3.29 7.28 0.78
N ALA A 51 -4.22 7.41 -0.17
CA ALA A 51 -3.95 8.00 -1.48
C ALA A 51 -5.21 8.67 -2.07
N GLY A 52 -5.02 9.40 -3.17
CA GLY A 52 -6.08 10.10 -3.90
C GLY A 52 -6.81 9.25 -4.95
N SER A 53 -6.26 8.08 -5.33
CA SER A 53 -6.86 7.21 -6.34
C SER A 53 -6.38 5.75 -6.18
N VAL A 54 -7.30 4.79 -6.31
CA VAL A 54 -6.98 3.35 -6.34
C VAL A 54 -6.20 3.00 -7.60
N ASP A 55 -6.59 3.54 -8.75
CA ASP A 55 -5.99 3.22 -10.03
C ASP A 55 -4.54 3.73 -10.13
N GLU A 56 -4.28 4.94 -9.62
CA GLU A 56 -2.92 5.50 -9.58
C GLU A 56 -2.02 4.70 -8.64
N LEU A 57 -2.53 4.27 -7.48
CA LEU A 57 -1.77 3.42 -6.57
C LEU A 57 -1.50 2.04 -7.17
N GLN A 58 -2.50 1.43 -7.82
CA GLN A 58 -2.36 0.15 -8.53
C GLN A 58 -1.26 0.24 -9.59
N GLN A 59 -1.32 1.22 -10.48
CA GLN A 59 -0.33 1.43 -11.54
C GLN A 59 1.08 1.66 -10.99
N PHE A 60 1.19 2.46 -9.93
CA PHE A 60 2.47 2.73 -9.27
C PHE A 60 3.09 1.45 -8.71
N LEU A 61 2.30 0.64 -7.98
CA LEU A 61 2.77 -0.60 -7.39
C LEU A 61 3.10 -1.65 -8.46
N ASP A 62 2.29 -1.77 -9.51
CA ASP A 62 2.53 -2.69 -10.63
C ASP A 62 3.84 -2.37 -11.35
N GLY A 63 4.12 -1.09 -11.61
CA GLY A 63 5.40 -0.68 -12.18
C GLY A 63 6.58 -0.95 -11.24
N ALA A 64 6.40 -0.76 -9.93
CA ALA A 64 7.45 -0.97 -8.94
C ALA A 64 7.80 -2.47 -8.73
N THR A 65 6.84 -3.36 -8.96
CA THR A 65 6.97 -4.80 -8.67
C THR A 65 6.82 -5.68 -9.91
N GLU A 66 6.95 -5.10 -11.11
CA GLU A 66 6.79 -5.80 -12.38
C GLU A 66 7.66 -7.06 -12.43
N GLY A 67 7.04 -8.19 -12.78
CA GLY A 67 7.70 -9.50 -12.87
C GLY A 67 8.05 -10.16 -11.52
N ILE A 68 7.83 -9.49 -10.38
CA ILE A 68 8.17 -10.01 -9.04
C ILE A 68 6.91 -10.34 -8.23
N ALA A 69 5.83 -9.57 -8.39
CA ALA A 69 4.57 -9.78 -7.66
C ALA A 69 3.35 -9.39 -8.50
N THR A 70 2.19 -9.84 -8.07
CA THR A 70 0.87 -9.39 -8.56
C THR A 70 0.23 -8.53 -7.49
N ASN A 71 -0.20 -7.32 -7.84
CA ASN A 71 -0.86 -6.41 -6.89
C ASN A 71 -2.36 -6.33 -7.16
N PHE A 72 -3.12 -6.13 -6.09
CA PHE A 72 -4.54 -5.84 -6.16
C PHE A 72 -4.88 -4.75 -5.14
N CYS A 73 -5.36 -3.62 -5.63
CA CYS A 73 -5.72 -2.46 -4.84
C CYS A 73 -7.23 -2.27 -4.78
N TYR A 74 -7.75 -1.90 -3.61
CA TYR A 74 -9.16 -1.54 -3.46
C TYR A 74 -9.36 -0.50 -2.34
N GLU A 75 -10.34 0.38 -2.54
CA GLU A 75 -10.75 1.34 -1.53
C GLU A 75 -11.40 0.64 -0.33
N VAL A 76 -11.01 1.07 0.88
CA VAL A 76 -11.57 0.57 2.12
C VAL A 76 -12.97 1.17 2.33
N ASN A 77 -13.96 0.33 2.62
CA ASN A 77 -15.22 0.80 3.18
C ASN A 77 -15.01 1.25 4.63
N GLU A 78 -14.59 2.51 4.80
CA GLU A 78 -14.23 3.07 6.10
C GLU A 78 -15.39 3.05 7.12
N ALA A 79 -16.65 3.10 6.67
CA ALA A 79 -17.82 3.08 7.55
C ALA A 79 -18.05 1.72 8.23
N ALA A 80 -17.57 0.63 7.62
CA ALA A 80 -17.67 -0.72 8.15
C ALA A 80 -16.34 -1.26 8.68
N ALA A 81 -15.25 -0.52 8.50
CA ALA A 81 -13.91 -0.93 8.90
C ALA A 81 -13.70 -0.81 10.42
N ILE A 82 -12.89 -1.71 10.97
CA ILE A 82 -12.52 -1.74 12.38
C ILE A 82 -10.99 -1.65 12.47
N GLY A 83 -10.48 -0.81 13.37
CA GLY A 83 -9.02 -0.65 13.56
C GLY A 83 -8.35 0.23 12.50
N LEU A 84 -9.06 1.25 12.01
CA LEU A 84 -8.48 2.23 11.08
C LEU A 84 -7.31 2.97 11.72
N PRO A 85 -6.29 3.36 10.93
CA PRO A 85 -5.16 4.14 11.43
C PRO A 85 -5.60 5.53 11.90
N ASP A 86 -4.88 6.08 12.89
CA ASP A 86 -5.06 7.47 13.32
C ASP A 86 -4.60 8.41 12.20
N ARG A 87 -5.56 9.00 11.50
CA ARG A 87 -5.27 10.04 10.50
C ARG A 87 -5.24 11.39 11.18
N LYS A 88 -4.12 12.12 11.05
CA LYS A 88 -4.11 13.55 11.36
C LYS A 88 -4.98 14.26 10.33
N LYS A 89 -6.23 14.58 10.69
CA LYS A 89 -6.97 15.59 9.93
C LYS A 89 -6.16 16.87 9.97
N GLU A 90 -5.76 17.38 8.81
CA GLU A 90 -5.31 18.77 8.75
C GLU A 90 -6.40 19.62 9.37
N ALA A 91 -6.04 20.34 10.44
CA ALA A 91 -6.94 21.30 11.05
C ALA A 91 -7.27 22.31 9.95
N ILE A 92 -8.53 22.35 9.53
CA ILE A 92 -9.06 23.44 8.73
C ILE A 92 -8.91 24.68 9.62
N LEU A 93 -7.86 25.47 9.39
CA LEU A 93 -7.79 26.84 9.88
C LEU A 93 -8.88 27.60 9.14
N ASN A 94 -10.02 27.77 9.80
CA ASN A 94 -11.03 28.77 9.45
C ASN A 94 -10.45 30.17 9.64
#